data_AF-A0A9N8Z4U7-F1
#
_entry.id   AF-A0A9N8Z4U7-F1
#
_cell.length_a   1.000
_cell.length_b   1.000
_cell.length_c   1.000
_cell.angle_alpha   90.00
_cell.angle_beta   90.00
_cell.angle_gamma   90.00
#
_symmetry.space_group_name_H-M   'P 1'
#
loop_
_entity.id
_entity.type
_entity.pdbx_description
1 polymer ?
#
loop_
_entity_poly.entity_id
_entity_poly.type
_entity_poly.pdbx_seq_one_letter_code
_entity_poly.pdbx_strand_id
1 'polypeptide(L)'
;MKLSSIPRFSSTSTSKEKIGRIPPDCNSPNSLFIDRKANRISDKTILEVFAKDLLGTAFFPSEQFVQLTFKDLETYEKYLHNLSFTVKDKTYHLSPPKHIPRSSLTIHLHGLPILPKPTISKAIYDALSEYCNVQDVAPVLIKGTELITPKWDAVVTPISHKQIPVHLNILDSSIALTWINSSKICL
;
A
#
# COMPACT_ATOMS: atom_id res chain seq x y z
N MET A 1 -22.21 -40.78 3.26
CA MET A 1 -22.25 -39.31 3.32
C MET A 1 -21.00 -38.77 2.64
N LYS A 2 -21.13 -38.17 1.45
CA LYS A 2 -20.02 -37.47 0.77
C LYS A 2 -19.90 -36.08 1.39
N LEU A 3 -18.79 -35.82 2.09
CA LEU A 3 -18.41 -34.46 2.48
C LEU A 3 -18.07 -33.71 1.18
N SER A 4 -18.97 -32.83 0.77
CA SER A 4 -18.72 -31.89 -0.32
C SER A 4 -17.53 -31.02 0.06
N SER A 5 -16.55 -30.96 -0.86
CA SER A 5 -15.40 -30.08 -0.77
C SER A 5 -15.87 -28.63 -0.66
N ILE A 6 -15.64 -28.01 0.49
CA ILE A 6 -15.86 -26.59 0.70
C ILE A 6 -14.90 -25.82 -0.24
N PRO A 7 -15.39 -24.91 -1.09
CA PRO A 7 -14.52 -24.12 -1.95
C PRO A 7 -13.58 -23.26 -1.09
N ARG A 8 -12.27 -23.39 -1.31
CA ARG A 8 -11.26 -22.52 -0.71
C ARG A 8 -11.41 -21.12 -1.30
N PHE A 9 -11.96 -20.19 -0.53
CA PHE A 9 -11.94 -18.79 -0.92
C PHE A 9 -10.53 -18.24 -0.74
N SER A 10 -9.97 -17.72 -1.83
CA SER A 10 -8.69 -17.02 -1.85
C SER A 10 -8.77 -15.77 -0.96
N SER A 11 -7.96 -15.74 0.09
CA SER A 11 -7.96 -14.73 1.16
C SER A 11 -7.04 -13.53 0.88
N THR A 12 -6.72 -13.27 -0.37
CA THR A 12 -5.90 -12.12 -0.75
C THR A 12 -6.75 -11.17 -1.57
N SER A 13 -6.87 -9.91 -1.14
CA SER A 13 -7.18 -8.85 -2.10
C SER A 13 -6.25 -9.04 -3.29
N THR A 14 -6.85 -9.20 -4.47
CA THR A 14 -6.13 -9.40 -5.72
C THR A 14 -5.30 -8.18 -6.11
N SER A 15 -5.45 -7.07 -5.37
CA SER A 15 -4.74 -5.80 -5.50
C SER A 15 -3.92 -5.45 -4.24
N LYS A 16 -3.23 -6.41 -3.59
CA LYS A 16 -2.14 -6.02 -2.67
C LYS A 16 -0.98 -5.42 -3.46
N GLU A 17 -1.15 -4.22 -4.00
CA GLU A 17 -0.03 -3.29 -4.11
C GLU A 17 0.50 -3.14 -2.68
N LYS A 18 1.59 -3.83 -2.38
CA LYS A 18 2.25 -3.68 -1.09
C LYS A 18 2.74 -2.26 -1.02
N ILE A 19 1.99 -1.42 -0.33
CA ILE A 19 2.37 -0.06 0.03
C ILE A 19 3.64 -0.18 0.86
N GLY A 20 4.76 0.14 0.22
CA GLY A 20 6.06 0.19 0.87
C GLY A 20 6.04 1.22 1.99
N ARG A 21 6.91 1.04 3.00
CA ARG A 21 7.09 1.97 4.12
C ARG A 21 7.35 3.40 3.60
N ILE A 22 7.17 4.39 4.48
CA ILE A 22 7.50 5.78 4.16
C ILE A 22 9.01 5.86 3.90
N PRO A 23 9.46 6.28 2.70
CA PRO A 23 10.87 6.47 2.43
C PRO A 23 11.42 7.68 3.22
N PRO A 24 12.74 7.78 3.44
CA PRO A 24 13.34 8.93 4.11
C PRO A 24 13.18 10.23 3.30
N ASP A 25 13.49 11.36 3.95
CA ASP A 25 13.49 12.66 3.26
C ASP A 25 14.63 12.71 2.23
N CYS A 26 14.36 13.36 1.10
CA CYS A 26 15.30 13.43 -0.02
C CYS A 26 15.15 14.76 -0.74
N ASN A 27 16.30 15.35 -1.08
CA ASN A 27 16.40 16.60 -1.83
C ASN A 27 16.76 16.37 -3.30
N SER A 28 17.16 15.15 -3.68
CA SER A 28 17.46 14.85 -5.08
C SER A 28 16.16 14.79 -5.89
N PRO A 29 16.11 15.43 -7.07
CA PRO A 29 14.99 15.29 -7.98
C PRO A 29 14.89 13.86 -8.51
N ASN A 30 13.80 13.54 -9.21
CA ASN A 30 13.68 12.31 -10.00
C ASN A 30 14.07 11.05 -9.22
N SER A 31 13.65 10.97 -7.96
CA SER A 31 14.09 9.91 -7.04
C SER A 31 12.95 8.96 -6.72
N LEU A 32 13.24 7.66 -6.72
CA LEU A 32 12.36 6.61 -6.18
C LEU A 32 13.13 5.76 -5.17
N PHE A 33 12.41 5.01 -4.35
CA PHE A 33 13.00 4.24 -3.25
C PHE A 33 12.68 2.76 -3.35
N ILE A 34 13.64 1.92 -2.98
CA ILE A 34 13.43 0.50 -2.71
C ILE A 34 13.47 0.25 -1.20
N ASP A 35 12.38 -0.33 -0.67
CA ASP A 35 12.32 -0.82 0.71
C ASP A 35 13.04 -2.17 0.84
N ARG A 36 14.25 -2.17 1.41
CA ARG A 36 15.05 -3.39 1.62
C ARG A 36 14.59 -4.25 2.80
N LYS A 37 13.79 -3.68 3.72
CA LYS A 37 13.20 -4.43 4.84
C LYS A 37 12.13 -5.38 4.34
N ALA A 38 11.24 -4.88 3.49
CA ALA A 38 10.19 -5.68 2.87
C ALA A 38 10.74 -6.58 1.76
N ASN A 39 11.75 -6.10 1.02
CA ASN A 39 12.32 -6.81 -0.12
C ASN A 39 13.84 -6.83 -0.05
N ARG A 40 14.43 -7.91 0.47
CA ARG A 40 15.88 -8.13 0.37
C ARG A 40 16.27 -8.25 -1.11
N ILE A 41 16.72 -7.14 -1.69
CA ILE A 41 17.32 -7.03 -3.03
C ILE A 41 18.82 -6.79 -2.86
N SER A 42 19.64 -7.38 -3.74
CA SER A 42 21.09 -7.16 -3.77
C SER A 42 21.43 -5.93 -4.60
N ASP A 43 22.54 -5.26 -4.27
CA ASP A 43 22.99 -4.08 -4.99
C ASP A 43 23.32 -4.42 -6.44
N LYS A 44 23.89 -5.62 -6.68
CA LYS A 44 24.09 -6.18 -8.02
C LYS A 44 22.80 -6.25 -8.82
N THR A 45 21.71 -6.75 -8.21
CA THR A 45 20.40 -6.82 -8.87
C THR A 45 19.83 -5.43 -9.19
N ILE A 46 20.03 -4.45 -8.30
CA ILE A 46 19.64 -3.06 -8.57
C ILE A 46 20.39 -2.54 -9.80
N LEU A 47 21.70 -2.74 -9.86
CA LEU A 47 22.51 -2.29 -11.00
C LEU A 47 22.16 -3.04 -12.30
N GLU A 48 21.91 -4.35 -12.25
CA GLU A 48 21.46 -5.13 -13.41
C GLU A 48 20.18 -4.56 -14.04
N VAL A 49 19.25 -4.05 -13.21
CA VAL A 49 17.96 -3.52 -13.69
C VAL A 49 18.07 -2.06 -14.11
N PHE A 50 18.77 -1.23 -13.34
CA PHE A 50 18.64 0.23 -13.45
C PHE A 50 19.90 0.95 -13.91
N ALA A 51 21.06 0.28 -14.09
CA ALA A 51 22.34 0.98 -14.32
C ALA A 51 22.35 1.97 -15.51
N LYS A 52 21.56 1.72 -16.57
CA LYS A 52 21.47 2.61 -17.75
C LYS A 52 20.57 3.84 -17.55
N ASP A 53 19.74 3.80 -16.51
CA ASP A 53 18.65 4.74 -16.26
C ASP A 53 18.93 5.61 -15.02
N LEU A 54 19.87 5.21 -14.16
CA LEU A 54 20.26 5.95 -12.96
C LEU A 54 21.35 6.99 -13.21
N LEU A 55 21.19 8.14 -12.58
CA LEU A 55 22.25 9.10 -12.31
C LEU A 55 23.11 8.65 -11.11
N GLY A 56 22.48 8.05 -10.11
CA GLY A 56 23.15 7.60 -8.89
C GLY A 56 22.22 6.93 -7.88
N THR A 57 22.81 6.41 -6.82
CA THR A 57 22.09 5.77 -5.71
C THR A 57 22.57 6.30 -4.36
N ALA A 58 21.68 6.35 -3.38
CA ALA A 58 22.02 6.66 -1.99
C ALA A 58 21.47 5.58 -1.05
N PHE A 59 22.25 5.22 -0.03
CA PHE A 59 21.92 4.14 0.90
C PHE A 59 21.50 4.72 2.24
N PHE A 60 20.34 4.27 2.73
CA PHE A 60 19.79 4.64 4.02
C PHE A 60 19.74 3.39 4.91
N PRO A 61 20.88 2.96 5.50
CA PRO A 61 20.97 1.67 6.19
C PRO A 61 20.12 1.61 7.47
N SER A 62 20.00 2.73 8.20
CA SER A 62 19.14 2.87 9.39
C SER A 62 17.67 2.62 9.06
N GLU A 63 17.16 3.22 7.97
CA GLU A 63 15.77 3.03 7.55
C GLU A 63 15.59 1.81 6.62
N GLN A 64 16.67 1.15 6.22
CA GLN A 64 16.69 0.04 5.25
C GLN A 64 16.06 0.42 3.91
N PHE A 65 16.45 1.57 3.36
CA PHE A 65 16.05 2.05 2.04
C PHE A 65 17.26 2.24 1.12
N VAL A 66 17.01 2.15 -0.19
CA VAL A 66 17.92 2.62 -1.23
C VAL A 66 17.17 3.61 -2.10
N GLN A 67 17.73 4.80 -2.25
CA GLN A 67 17.26 5.81 -3.19
C GLN A 67 17.90 5.57 -4.55
N LEU A 68 17.08 5.63 -5.57
CA LEU A 68 17.42 5.56 -6.98
C LEU A 68 17.16 6.94 -7.58
N THR A 69 18.20 7.65 -8.01
CA THR A 69 18.06 8.94 -8.69
C THR A 69 18.19 8.71 -10.19
N PHE A 70 17.16 9.03 -10.97
CA PHE A 70 17.15 8.83 -12.41
C PHE A 70 17.79 10.01 -13.15
N LYS A 71 18.39 9.72 -14.30
CA LYS A 71 19.18 10.69 -15.09
C LYS A 71 18.36 11.84 -15.69
N ASP A 72 17.09 11.61 -15.98
CA ASP A 72 16.18 12.60 -16.57
C ASP A 72 14.73 12.36 -16.10
N LEU A 73 13.88 13.37 -16.33
CA LEU A 73 12.46 13.34 -15.94
C LEU A 73 11.68 12.27 -16.69
N GLU A 74 11.98 12.05 -17.97
CA GLU A 74 11.30 11.04 -18.81
C GLU A 74 11.48 9.63 -18.24
N THR A 75 12.72 9.28 -17.89
CA THR A 75 13.08 8.01 -17.27
C THR A 75 12.43 7.87 -15.90
N TYR A 76 12.41 8.96 -15.11
CA TYR A 76 11.72 8.97 -13.82
C TYR A 76 10.21 8.68 -13.95
N GLU A 77 9.51 9.39 -14.84
CA GLU A 77 8.06 9.22 -15.07
C GLU A 77 7.72 7.80 -15.54
N LYS A 78 8.56 7.21 -16.41
CA LYS A 78 8.44 5.80 -16.83
C LYS A 78 8.34 4.85 -15.63
N TYR A 79 9.18 5.05 -14.61
CA TYR A 79 9.19 4.22 -13.39
C TYR A 79 8.17 4.67 -12.35
N LEU A 80 7.79 5.95 -12.32
CA LEU A 80 6.72 6.44 -11.46
C LEU A 80 5.37 5.85 -11.85
N HIS A 81 5.10 5.68 -13.15
CA HIS A 81 3.88 5.02 -13.64
C HIS A 81 3.89 3.50 -13.44
N ASN A 82 5.06 2.89 -13.28
CA ASN A 82 5.23 1.45 -13.07
C ASN A 82 6.06 1.20 -11.82
N LEU A 83 5.43 1.40 -10.65
CA LEU A 83 6.07 1.24 -9.34
C LEU A 83 6.40 -0.21 -8.97
N SER A 84 6.35 -1.15 -9.91
CA SER A 84 6.74 -2.53 -9.68
C SER A 84 7.54 -3.08 -10.84
N PHE A 85 8.47 -3.98 -10.54
CA PHE A 85 9.28 -4.69 -11.52
C PHE A 85 9.59 -6.09 -11.01
N THR A 86 9.80 -7.03 -11.93
CA THR A 86 10.03 -8.44 -11.58
C THR A 86 11.44 -8.86 -11.99
N VAL A 87 12.15 -9.51 -11.08
CA VAL A 87 13.46 -10.14 -11.34
C VAL A 87 13.44 -11.55 -10.78
N LYS A 88 13.69 -12.56 -11.63
CA LYS A 88 13.72 -13.98 -11.24
C LYS A 88 12.46 -14.39 -10.45
N ASP A 89 11.29 -14.12 -11.03
CA ASP A 89 9.96 -14.41 -10.45
C ASP A 89 9.65 -13.73 -9.11
N LYS A 90 10.47 -12.77 -8.70
CA LYS A 90 10.23 -11.94 -7.51
C LYS A 90 9.90 -10.52 -7.92
N THR A 91 8.72 -10.07 -7.51
CA THR A 91 8.27 -8.68 -7.70
C THR A 91 8.83 -7.78 -6.60
N TYR A 92 9.38 -6.66 -7.03
CA TYR A 92 9.88 -5.58 -6.20
C TYR A 92 9.04 -4.34 -6.43
N HIS A 93 8.92 -3.50 -5.40
CA HIS A 93 8.14 -2.27 -5.46
C HIS A 93 9.03 -1.07 -5.22
N LEU A 94 8.81 -0.05 -6.04
CA LEU A 94 9.35 1.29 -5.90
C LEU A 94 8.37 2.13 -5.06
N SER A 95 8.90 3.02 -4.25
CA SER A 95 8.13 3.98 -3.48
C SER A 95 8.52 5.41 -3.90
N PRO A 96 7.56 6.27 -4.24
CA PRO A 96 7.87 7.66 -4.50
C PRO A 96 8.24 8.40 -3.20
N PRO A 97 8.96 9.54 -3.29
CA PRO A 97 9.25 10.44 -2.17
C PRO A 97 7.99 10.81 -1.40
N LYS A 98 8.14 11.14 -0.10
CA LYS A 98 7.01 11.40 0.81
C LYS A 98 6.02 12.46 0.31
N HIS A 99 6.51 13.46 -0.42
CA HIS A 99 5.74 14.60 -0.91
C HIS A 99 4.98 14.33 -2.20
N ILE A 100 5.22 13.19 -2.86
CA ILE A 100 4.55 12.84 -4.11
C ILE A 100 3.30 12.02 -3.80
N PRO A 101 2.10 12.49 -4.21
CA PRO A 101 0.86 11.76 -4.00
C PRO A 101 0.93 10.37 -4.65
N ARG A 102 0.51 9.34 -3.92
CA ARG A 102 0.38 7.99 -4.48
C ARG A 102 -0.93 7.87 -5.24
N SER A 103 -0.91 7.19 -6.38
CA SER A 103 -2.11 6.84 -7.17
C SER A 103 -3.05 5.88 -6.43
N SER A 104 -2.52 5.13 -5.47
CA SER A 104 -3.21 4.13 -4.68
C SER A 104 -2.77 4.19 -3.22
N LEU A 105 -3.72 4.04 -2.32
CA LEU A 105 -3.58 4.15 -0.87
C LEU A 105 -4.32 3.01 -0.18
N THR A 106 -3.72 2.41 0.83
CA THR A 106 -4.37 1.42 1.70
C THR A 106 -4.69 2.12 3.00
N ILE A 107 -5.98 2.19 3.31
CA ILE A 107 -6.51 2.69 4.56
C ILE A 107 -6.77 1.47 5.44
N HIS A 108 -6.14 1.44 6.60
CA HIS A 108 -6.45 0.48 7.65
C HIS A 108 -7.53 1.08 8.54
N LEU A 109 -8.66 0.38 8.64
CA LEU A 109 -9.80 0.72 9.48
C LEU A 109 -9.74 -0.13 10.75
N HIS A 110 -9.83 0.51 11.92
CA HIS A 110 -9.78 -0.15 13.22
C HIS A 110 -11.06 0.09 14.02
N GLY A 111 -11.55 -0.95 14.69
CA GLY A 111 -12.70 -0.85 15.60
C GLY A 111 -14.05 -1.13 14.95
N LEU A 112 -14.07 -1.78 13.77
CA LEU A 112 -15.32 -2.18 13.13
C LEU A 112 -16.01 -3.31 13.90
N PRO A 113 -17.35 -3.32 14.01
CA PRO A 113 -18.08 -4.46 14.58
C PRO A 113 -17.89 -5.72 13.74
N ILE A 114 -18.00 -6.90 14.37
CA ILE A 114 -17.93 -8.19 13.69
C ILE A 114 -19.32 -8.53 13.15
N LEU A 115 -19.51 -8.34 11.85
CA LEU A 115 -20.75 -8.55 11.10
C LEU A 115 -20.46 -9.26 9.77
N PRO A 116 -21.49 -9.73 9.02
CA PRO A 116 -21.29 -10.33 7.71
C PRO A 116 -20.48 -9.44 6.77
N LYS A 117 -19.53 -10.06 6.04
CA LYS A 117 -18.62 -9.36 5.11
C LYS A 117 -19.35 -8.38 4.17
N PRO A 118 -20.47 -8.75 3.51
CA PRO A 118 -21.17 -7.82 2.60
C PRO A 118 -21.67 -6.55 3.28
N THR A 119 -22.14 -6.66 4.53
CA THR A 119 -22.64 -5.53 5.31
C THR A 119 -21.53 -4.53 5.62
N ILE A 120 -20.38 -5.01 6.12
CA ILE A 120 -19.25 -4.15 6.44
C ILE A 120 -18.62 -3.57 5.18
N SER A 121 -18.40 -4.39 4.15
CA SER A 121 -17.85 -3.92 2.87
C SER A 121 -18.68 -2.78 2.28
N LYS A 122 -20.02 -2.91 2.27
CA LYS A 122 -20.91 -1.85 1.81
C LYS A 122 -20.79 -0.59 2.68
N ALA A 123 -20.81 -0.73 4.01
CA ALA A 123 -20.71 0.42 4.91
C ALA A 123 -19.38 1.17 4.78
N ILE A 124 -18.26 0.44 4.61
CA ILE A 124 -16.94 1.03 4.33
C ILE A 124 -16.95 1.76 2.99
N TYR A 125 -17.51 1.14 1.95
CA TYR A 125 -17.58 1.74 0.61
C TYR A 125 -18.39 3.04 0.66
N ASP A 126 -19.59 3.01 1.25
CA ASP A 126 -20.47 4.17 1.37
C ASP A 126 -19.79 5.32 2.13
N ALA A 127 -19.09 5.01 3.24
CA ALA A 127 -18.42 6.03 4.06
C ALA A 127 -17.16 6.63 3.41
N LEU A 128 -16.37 5.82 2.70
CA LEU A 128 -15.11 6.28 2.10
C LEU A 128 -15.30 6.96 0.73
N SER A 129 -16.36 6.62 0.00
CA SER A 129 -16.59 7.13 -1.37
C SER A 129 -16.72 8.66 -1.44
N GLU A 130 -17.02 9.32 -0.32
CA GLU A 130 -16.99 10.78 -0.24
C GLU A 130 -15.59 11.34 -0.43
N TYR A 131 -14.53 10.65 0.01
CA TYR A 131 -13.16 11.17 0.09
C TYR A 131 -12.22 10.56 -0.97
N CYS A 132 -12.51 9.36 -1.42
CA CYS A 132 -11.64 8.60 -2.33
C CYS A 132 -12.45 7.65 -3.22
N ASN A 133 -11.86 7.24 -4.33
CA ASN A 133 -12.41 6.17 -5.17
C ASN A 133 -12.01 4.82 -4.56
N VAL A 134 -12.95 4.10 -3.96
CA VAL A 134 -12.70 2.81 -3.33
C VAL A 134 -12.56 1.72 -4.40
N GLN A 135 -11.41 1.05 -4.42
CA GLN A 135 -11.09 -0.01 -5.38
C GLN A 135 -11.38 -1.40 -4.82
N ASP A 136 -10.99 -1.65 -3.57
CA ASP A 136 -11.21 -2.94 -2.91
C ASP A 136 -11.33 -2.78 -1.38
N VAL A 137 -12.04 -3.69 -0.73
CA VAL A 137 -12.26 -3.72 0.72
C VAL A 137 -12.21 -5.16 1.23
N ALA A 138 -11.33 -5.45 2.17
CA ALA A 138 -11.12 -6.79 2.70
C ALA A 138 -10.94 -6.81 4.24
N PRO A 139 -11.47 -7.84 4.93
CA PRO A 139 -11.21 -8.03 6.34
C PRO A 139 -9.76 -8.50 6.58
N VAL A 140 -9.18 -8.07 7.70
CA VAL A 140 -7.96 -8.68 8.23
C VAL A 140 -8.34 -9.96 8.96
N LEU A 141 -7.79 -11.09 8.51
CA LEU A 141 -8.06 -12.41 9.05
C LEU A 141 -6.98 -12.87 10.03
N ILE A 142 -7.36 -13.71 11.00
CA ILE A 142 -6.38 -14.42 11.83
C ILE A 142 -5.64 -15.45 10.97
N LYS A 143 -4.31 -15.40 11.00
CA LYS A 143 -3.44 -16.24 10.16
C LYS A 143 -3.78 -17.72 10.30
N GLY A 144 -4.04 -18.38 9.17
CA GLY A 144 -4.39 -19.81 9.12
C GLY A 144 -5.86 -20.11 9.40
N THR A 145 -6.72 -19.09 9.47
CA THR A 145 -8.16 -19.24 9.72
C THR A 145 -8.98 -18.35 8.78
N GLU A 146 -10.30 -18.54 8.79
CA GLU A 146 -11.27 -17.66 8.11
C GLU A 146 -11.91 -16.65 9.08
N LEU A 147 -11.41 -16.56 10.31
CA LEU A 147 -11.96 -15.67 11.33
C LEU A 147 -11.58 -14.22 11.03
N ILE A 148 -12.60 -13.39 10.86
CA ILE A 148 -12.46 -11.94 10.69
C ILE A 148 -12.10 -11.27 12.01
N THR A 149 -11.37 -10.17 11.92
CA THR A 149 -11.07 -9.29 13.07
C THR A 149 -11.83 -7.96 12.92
N PRO A 150 -11.87 -7.11 13.97
CA PRO A 150 -12.35 -5.72 13.87
C PRO A 150 -11.52 -4.81 12.95
N LYS A 151 -10.48 -5.34 12.30
CA LYS A 151 -9.60 -4.60 11.39
C LYS A 151 -9.92 -4.94 9.94
N TRP A 152 -9.96 -3.91 9.12
CA TRP A 152 -10.22 -4.01 7.68
C TRP A 152 -9.25 -3.15 6.91
N ASP A 153 -8.96 -3.56 5.68
CA ASP A 153 -8.14 -2.81 4.74
C ASP A 153 -9.02 -2.35 3.57
N ALA A 154 -8.90 -1.09 3.17
CA ALA A 154 -9.49 -0.55 1.96
C ALA A 154 -8.40 -0.02 1.04
N VAL A 155 -8.38 -0.47 -0.21
CA VAL A 155 -7.50 0.07 -1.26
C VAL A 155 -8.29 1.14 -2.01
N VAL A 156 -7.74 2.34 -2.10
CA VAL A 156 -8.43 3.53 -2.62
C VAL A 156 -7.51 4.38 -3.48
N THR A 157 -8.08 5.11 -4.44
CA THR A 157 -7.40 6.24 -5.10
C THR A 157 -7.91 7.54 -4.49
N PRO A 158 -7.05 8.36 -3.87
CA PRO A 158 -7.47 9.66 -3.32
C PRO A 158 -8.10 10.55 -4.39
N ILE A 159 -9.18 11.27 -4.06
CA ILE A 159 -9.72 12.32 -4.92
C ILE A 159 -8.93 13.60 -4.64
N SER A 160 -8.49 14.30 -5.70
CA SER A 160 -7.76 15.56 -5.55
C SER A 160 -8.54 16.56 -4.70
N HIS A 161 -7.86 17.26 -3.80
CA HIS A 161 -8.41 18.27 -2.87
C HIS A 161 -9.36 17.75 -1.78
N LYS A 162 -9.66 16.46 -1.74
CA LYS A 162 -10.42 15.88 -0.62
C LYS A 162 -9.47 15.29 0.42
N GLN A 163 -9.62 15.76 1.65
CA GLN A 163 -8.86 15.22 2.77
C GLN A 163 -9.59 14.02 3.37
N ILE A 164 -8.93 12.87 3.41
CA ILE A 164 -9.44 11.68 4.09
C ILE A 164 -9.32 11.94 5.60
N PRO A 165 -10.42 11.84 6.38
CA PRO A 165 -10.36 12.04 7.82
C PRO A 165 -9.72 10.84 8.52
N VAL A 166 -9.13 11.07 9.68
CA VAL A 166 -8.52 10.01 10.52
C VAL A 166 -9.54 9.28 11.39
N HIS A 167 -10.79 9.76 11.45
CA HIS A 167 -11.93 9.10 12.09
C HIS A 167 -13.18 9.21 11.21
N LEU A 168 -13.96 8.15 11.12
CA LEU A 168 -15.26 8.13 10.45
C LEU A 168 -16.29 7.37 11.28
N ASN A 169 -17.54 7.80 11.24
CA ASN A 169 -18.65 7.02 11.80
C ASN A 169 -19.12 6.00 10.77
N ILE A 170 -19.01 4.72 11.10
CA ILE A 170 -19.46 3.60 10.26
C ILE A 170 -20.25 2.66 11.16
N LEU A 171 -21.50 2.35 10.80
CA LEU A 171 -22.38 1.46 11.58
C LEU A 171 -22.47 1.88 13.07
N ASP A 172 -22.77 3.16 13.29
CA ASP A 172 -22.89 3.79 14.62
C ASP A 172 -21.64 3.69 15.50
N SER A 173 -20.49 3.35 14.92
CA SER A 173 -19.21 3.21 15.60
C SER A 173 -18.20 4.23 15.06
N SER A 174 -17.42 4.83 15.95
CA SER A 174 -16.30 5.68 15.54
C SER A 174 -15.11 4.80 15.16
N ILE A 175 -14.78 4.79 13.87
CA ILE A 175 -13.72 3.97 13.29
C ILE A 175 -12.48 4.83 13.13
N ALA A 176 -11.35 4.34 13.61
CA ALA A 176 -10.05 4.98 13.42
C ALA A 176 -9.46 4.56 12.07
N LEU A 177 -9.02 5.53 11.28
CA LEU A 177 -8.42 5.33 9.96
C LEU A 177 -6.93 5.67 10.01
N THR A 178 -6.10 4.75 9.58
CA THR A 178 -4.65 4.97 9.45
C THR A 178 -4.19 4.61 8.05
N TRP A 179 -3.33 5.43 7.46
CA TRP A 179 -2.72 5.15 6.16
C TRP A 179 -1.31 5.73 6.12
N ILE A 180 -0.57 5.47 5.05
CA ILE A 180 0.78 6.01 4.91
C ILE A 180 0.74 7.55 4.88
N ASN A 181 1.53 8.21 5.73
CA ASN A 181 1.51 9.68 5.96
C ASN A 181 0.21 10.24 6.58
N SER A 182 -0.68 9.41 7.13
CA SER A 182 -1.78 9.93 7.94
C SER A 182 -1.24 10.64 9.20
N SER A 183 -2.03 11.56 9.75
CA SER A 183 -1.71 12.13 11.06
C SER A 183 -1.64 11.01 12.10
N LYS A 184 -0.74 11.15 13.08
CA LYS A 184 -0.66 10.20 14.20
C LYS A 184 -1.94 10.30 15.00
N ILE A 185 -2.58 9.16 15.24
CA ILE A 185 -3.74 9.03 16.10
C ILE A 185 -3.45 8.04 17.22
N CYS A 186 -4.07 8.25 18.38
CA CYS A 186 -4.13 7.24 19.43
C CYS A 186 -5.21 6.23 19.04
N LEU A 187 -4.83 4.96 18.96
CA LEU A 187 -5.74 3.84 18.71
C LEU A 187 -6.24 3.24 20.02
#